data_AF-A0A8J3NVA7-F1
#
_entry.id   AF-A0A8J3NVA7-F1
#
_cell.length_a   1.000
_cell.length_b   1.000
_cell.length_c   1.000
_cell.angle_alpha   90.00
_cell.angle_beta   90.00
_cell.angle_gamma   90.00
#
_symmetry.space_group_name_H-M   'P 1'
#
loop_
_entity.id
_entity.type
_entity.pdbx_description
1 polymer ?
#
loop_
_entity_poly.entity_id
_entity_poly.type
_entity_poly.pdbx_seq_one_letter_code
_entity_poly.pdbx_strand_id
1 'polypeptide(L)' 'MTKIVLEVKDDLLDEAMIALGTATKNDTVNAALRFAVEESRSRRERALRESQAVADEGGFDFNQLRELDR' A
#
# COMPACT_ATOMS: atom_id res chain seq x y z
N MET A 1 -18.13 -14.36 0.06
CA MET A 1 -17.01 -14.77 0.93
C MET A 1 -16.52 -16.14 0.47
N THR A 2 -15.21 -16.33 0.43
CA THR A 2 -14.58 -17.63 0.17
C THR A 2 -14.04 -18.17 1.49
N LYS A 3 -14.28 -19.44 1.80
CA LYS A 3 -13.70 -20.08 2.99
C LYS A 3 -12.30 -20.56 2.65
N ILE A 4 -11.32 -20.12 3.43
CA ILE A 4 -9.92 -20.54 3.32
C ILE A 4 -9.45 -21.02 4.70
N VAL A 5 -8.54 -21.98 4.70
CA VAL A 5 -7.79 -22.38 5.90
C VAL A 5 -6.43 -21.69 5.80
N LEU A 6 -6.09 -20.88 6.79
CA LEU A 6 -4.84 -20.12 6.85
C LEU A 6 -4.24 -20.31 8.24
N GLU A 7 -2.94 -20.56 8.29
CA GLU A 7 -2.18 -20.54 9.54
C GLU A 7 -1.68 -19.12 9.79
N VAL A 8 -1.99 -18.60 10.96
CA VAL A 8 -1.58 -17.27 11.43
C VAL A 8 -1.05 -17.46 12.84
N LYS A 9 0.01 -16.71 13.19
CA LYS A 9 0.49 -16.72 14.57
C LYS A 9 -0.55 -16.06 15.48
N ASP A 10 -0.94 -16.74 16.54
CA ASP A 10 -2.01 -16.25 17.43
C ASP A 10 -1.60 -14.96 18.15
N ASP A 11 -0.33 -14.81 18.53
CA ASP A 11 0.20 -13.59 19.17
C ASP A 11 0.03 -12.35 18.28
N LEU A 12 0.40 -12.47 17.01
CA LEU A 12 0.23 -11.41 16.02
C LEU A 12 -1.24 -11.10 15.78
N LEU A 13 -2.07 -12.14 15.73
CA LEU A 13 -3.50 -11.97 15.51
C LEU A 13 -4.13 -11.21 16.69
N ASP A 14 -3.81 -11.59 17.91
CA ASP A 14 -4.29 -10.93 19.13
C ASP A 14 -3.84 -9.46 19.21
N GLU A 15 -2.57 -9.17 18.88
CA GLU A 15 -2.06 -7.80 18.79
C GLU A 15 -2.84 -7.00 17.74
N ALA A 16 -3.10 -7.58 16.56
CA ALA A 16 -3.89 -6.95 15.52
C ALA A 16 -5.36 -6.74 15.96
N MET A 17 -5.94 -7.65 16.75
CA MET A 17 -7.30 -7.48 17.28
C MET A 17 -7.39 -6.22 18.14
N ILE A 18 -6.40 -6.02 19.01
CA ILE A 18 -6.29 -4.85 19.90
C ILE A 18 -6.04 -3.58 19.07
N ALA A 19 -5.04 -3.59 18.20
CA ALA A 19 -4.65 -2.43 17.40
C ALA A 19 -5.77 -1.95 16.46
N LEU A 20 -6.53 -2.88 15.89
CA LEU A 20 -7.63 -2.58 14.97
C LEU A 20 -8.99 -2.44 15.68
N GLY A 21 -9.07 -2.70 16.99
CA GLY A 21 -10.30 -2.63 17.77
C GLY A 21 -11.38 -3.61 17.31
N THR A 22 -10.98 -4.80 16.86
CA THR A 22 -11.89 -5.79 16.26
C THR A 22 -12.25 -6.89 17.26
N ALA A 23 -13.51 -7.35 17.21
CA ALA A 23 -14.03 -8.32 18.18
C ALA A 23 -13.80 -9.78 17.77
N THR A 24 -13.60 -10.06 16.47
CA THR A 24 -13.41 -11.42 15.97
C THR A 24 -12.18 -11.51 15.07
N LYS A 25 -11.51 -12.66 15.10
CA LYS A 25 -10.36 -12.98 14.23
C LYS A 25 -10.67 -12.72 12.74
N ASN A 26 -11.89 -13.02 12.29
CA ASN A 26 -12.30 -12.79 10.90
C ASN A 26 -12.38 -11.30 10.57
N ASP A 27 -12.96 -10.50 11.47
CA ASP A 27 -13.05 -9.04 11.31
C ASP A 27 -11.66 -8.42 11.28
N THR A 28 -10.74 -8.90 12.13
CA THR A 28 -9.34 -8.48 12.16
C THR A 28 -8.65 -8.72 10.82
N VAL A 29 -8.78 -9.94 10.26
CA VAL A 29 -8.17 -10.28 8.97
C VAL A 29 -8.77 -9.42 7.84
N ASN A 30 -10.10 -9.25 7.80
CA ASN A 30 -10.74 -8.42 6.79
C ASN A 30 -10.31 -6.94 6.90
N ALA A 31 -10.23 -6.41 8.12
CA ALA A 31 -9.78 -5.05 8.39
C ALA A 31 -8.31 -4.86 7.99
N ALA A 32 -7.45 -5.81 8.33
CA ALA A 32 -6.03 -5.78 7.96
C ALA A 32 -5.83 -5.82 6.43
N LEU A 33 -6.59 -6.65 5.71
CA LEU A 33 -6.54 -6.70 4.24
C LEU A 33 -6.99 -5.38 3.62
N ARG A 34 -8.05 -4.76 4.16
CA ARG A 34 -8.51 -3.44 3.70
C ARG A 34 -7.44 -2.38 3.94
N PHE A 35 -6.84 -2.36 5.13
CA PHE A 35 -5.77 -1.45 5.48
C PHE A 35 -4.56 -1.59 4.55
N ALA A 36 -4.14 -2.82 4.22
CA ALA A 36 -3.04 -3.05 3.30
C ALA A 36 -3.31 -2.51 1.88
N VAL A 37 -4.56 -2.62 1.40
CA VAL A 37 -4.95 -2.05 0.10
C VAL A 37 -4.95 -0.53 0.14
N GLU A 38 -5.44 0.08 1.22
CA GLU A 38 -5.47 1.52 1.42
C GLU A 38 -4.05 2.10 1.55
N GLU A 39 -3.17 1.45 2.31
CA GLU A 39 -1.75 1.80 2.43
C GLU A 39 -1.06 1.76 1.07
N SER A 40 -1.26 0.69 0.29
CA SER A 40 -0.70 0.56 -1.05
C SER A 40 -1.19 1.65 -2.02
N ARG A 41 -2.47 2.05 -1.92
CA ARG A 41 -3.01 3.17 -2.70
C ARG A 41 -2.39 4.50 -2.28
N SER A 42 -2.38 4.80 -0.98
CA SER A 42 -1.80 6.02 -0.43
C SER A 42 -0.33 6.17 -0.80
N ARG A 43 0.44 5.07 -0.74
CA ARG A 43 1.85 5.04 -1.15
C ARG A 43 2.03 5.40 -2.62
N ARG A 44 1.21 4.85 -3.52
CA ARG A 44 1.26 5.17 -4.95
C ARG A 44 0.89 6.61 -5.23
N GLU A 45 -0.14 7.13 -4.57
CA GLU A 45 -0.54 8.53 -4.71
C GLU A 45 0.55 9.48 -4.22
N ARG A 46 1.21 9.16 -3.10
CA ARG A 46 2.35 9.93 -2.61
C ARG A 46 3.50 9.93 -3.61
N ALA A 47 3.89 8.76 -4.11
CA ALA A 47 4.97 8.66 -5.10
C ALA A 47 4.65 9.44 -6.39
N LEU A 48 3.38 9.44 -6.83
CA LEU A 48 2.95 10.23 -7.97
C LEU A 48 3.06 11.73 -7.69
N ARG A 49 2.60 12.20 -6.52
CA ARG A 49 2.74 13.61 -6.12
C ARG A 49 4.20 14.05 -6.05
N GLU A 50 5.07 13.21 -5.49
CA GLU A 50 6.52 13.47 -5.44
C GLU A 50 7.11 13.55 -6.85
N SER A 51 6.75 12.63 -7.74
CA SER A 51 7.19 12.69 -9.14
C SER A 51 6.69 13.93 -9.89
N GLN A 52 5.47 14.38 -9.61
CA GLN A 52 4.92 15.61 -10.20
C GLN A 52 5.67 16.85 -9.70
N ALA A 53 5.96 16.92 -8.40
CA ALA A 53 6.76 18.01 -7.85
C ALA A 53 8.15 18.10 -8.48
N VAL A 54 8.84 16.96 -8.64
CA VAL A 54 10.14 16.90 -9.33
C VAL A 54 10.01 17.38 -10.79
N ALA A 55 8.91 17.06 -11.48
CA ALA A 55 8.68 17.53 -12.84
C ALA A 55 8.49 19.06 -12.90
N ASP A 56 7.68 19.60 -12.01
CA ASP A 56 7.38 21.04 -11.93
C ASP A 56 8.63 21.86 -11.58
N GLU A 57 9.54 21.29 -10.79
CA GLU A 57 10.85 21.86 -10.46
C GLU A 57 11.88 21.73 -11.60
N GLY A 58 11.52 21.12 -12.74
CA GLY A 58 12.40 20.94 -13.89
C GLY A 58 13.41 19.80 -13.71
N GLY A 59 13.15 18.85 -12.80
CA GLY A 59 14.03 17.72 -12.50
C GLY A 59 14.13 16.65 -13.60
N PHE A 60 13.42 16.82 -14.72
CA PHE A 60 13.54 15.97 -15.90
C PHE A 60 14.23 16.71 -17.06
N ASP A 61 15.38 16.20 -17.51
CA ASP A 61 16.05 16.69 -18.70
C ASP A 61 15.53 15.96 -19.95
N PHE A 62 14.46 16.52 -20.53
CA PHE A 62 13.82 15.97 -21.72
C PHE A 62 14.67 16.08 -23.00
N ASN A 63 15.80 16.83 -22.99
CA ASN A 63 16.65 16.95 -24.17
C ASN A 63 17.41 15.66 -24.49
N GLN A 64 17.67 14.81 -23.48
CA GLN A 64 18.33 13.53 -23.64
C GLN A 64 17.41 12.43 -24.21
N LEU A 65 16.08 12.59 -24.16
CA LEU A 65 15.15 11.58 -24.67
C LEU A 65 15.26 11.37 -26.19
N ARG A 66 15.63 12.41 -26.95
CA ARG A 66 15.81 12.32 -28.42
C ARG A 66 16.99 11.44 -28.83
N GLU A 67 17.93 11.16 -27.93
CA GLU A 67 19.10 10.33 -28.22
C GLU A 67 18.78 8.82 -28.14
N LEU A 68 17.69 8.44 -27.46
CA LEU A 68 17.26 7.04 -27.30
C LEU A 68 16.39 6.51 -28.47
N ASP A 69 15.84 7.41 -29.30
CA ASP A 69 15.01 7.07 -30.47
C ASP A 69 15.84 6.87 -31.77
N ARG A 70 17.18 6.80 -31.68
CA ARG A 70 18.10 6.51 -32.80
C ARG A 70 18.67 5.11 -32.71
#